data_AF-Q5BW71-F1
#
_entry.id   AF-Q5BW71-F1
#
_cell.length_a   1.000
_cell.length_b   1.000
_cell.length_c   1.000
_cell.angle_alpha   90.00
_cell.angle_beta   90.00
_cell.angle_gamma   90.00
#
_symmetry.space_group_name_H-M   'P 1'
#
loop_
_entity.id
_entity.type
_entity.pdbx_description
1 polymer ?
#
loop_
_entity_poly.entity_id
_entity_poly.type
_entity_poly.pdbx_seq_one_letter_code
_entity_poly.pdbx_strand_id
1 'polypeptide(L)'
;EIARIARQFSGYAQHDTHELLVFLLDGLHEDLNRIHSKPYIEVKDSDGRPDIEVANEAWQYYKSRNDSIIVDLFHGQLKSTVICPTCQRKSVTFDPFASLILPIQEVYKYVVRVYVWPWVPNKSQLLLLELTVQTIPCAQNIIEALEQERTPHPGCQYYIPNKSVDRSRYTPLIVYELT
;
A
#
# COMPACT_ATOMS: atom_id res chain seq x y z
N GLU A 1 -6.37 -32.22 -9.79
CA GLU A 1 -7.59 -31.50 -10.24
C GLU A 1 -7.37 -30.03 -10.58
N ILE A 2 -7.04 -29.13 -9.65
CA ILE A 2 -6.91 -27.68 -9.95
C ILE A 2 -5.86 -27.37 -11.04
N ALA A 3 -4.69 -28.01 -10.96
CA ALA A 3 -3.62 -27.87 -11.95
C ALA A 3 -3.99 -28.31 -13.39
N ARG A 4 -5.10 -29.06 -13.55
CA ARG A 4 -5.64 -29.46 -14.87
C ARG A 4 -6.36 -28.30 -15.55
N ILE A 5 -6.98 -27.43 -14.76
CA ILE A 5 -7.77 -26.28 -15.23
C ILE A 5 -6.88 -25.03 -15.28
N ALA A 6 -6.05 -24.81 -14.25
CA ALA A 6 -5.10 -23.69 -14.17
C ALA A 6 -3.66 -24.21 -14.03
N ARG A 7 -2.92 -24.21 -15.14
CA ARG A 7 -1.55 -24.74 -15.22
C ARG A 7 -0.56 -23.98 -14.33
N GLN A 8 -0.86 -22.73 -13.96
CA GLN A 8 -0.02 -21.92 -13.07
C GLN A 8 0.12 -22.49 -11.65
N PHE A 9 -0.83 -23.32 -11.20
CA PHE A 9 -0.76 -24.04 -9.93
C PHE A 9 -0.16 -25.45 -10.07
N SER A 10 0.57 -25.71 -11.17
CA SER A 10 1.27 -26.97 -11.37
C SER A 10 2.72 -26.89 -10.89
N GLY A 11 3.24 -28.02 -10.39
CA GLY A 11 4.59 -28.11 -9.85
C GLY A 11 4.65 -27.98 -8.33
N TYR A 12 5.84 -27.65 -7.82
CA TYR A 12 6.15 -27.61 -6.38
C TYR A 12 6.72 -26.26 -5.95
N ALA A 13 6.51 -25.22 -6.75
CA ALA A 13 6.92 -23.86 -6.39
C ALA A 13 6.02 -23.29 -5.29
N GLN A 14 6.47 -22.19 -4.66
CA GLN A 14 5.58 -21.43 -3.79
C GLN A 14 4.54 -20.68 -4.63
N HIS A 15 3.32 -20.63 -4.13
CA HIS A 15 2.19 -19.96 -4.78
C HIS A 15 1.53 -18.98 -3.83
N ASP A 16 0.87 -17.95 -4.39
CA ASP A 16 0.04 -17.04 -3.64
C ASP A 16 -1.31 -17.70 -3.31
N THR A 17 -1.64 -17.78 -2.02
CA THR A 17 -2.90 -18.38 -1.57
C THR A 17 -4.11 -17.52 -1.94
N HIS A 18 -3.94 -16.20 -2.03
CA HIS A 18 -5.01 -15.30 -2.46
C HIS A 18 -5.39 -15.56 -3.93
N GLU A 19 -4.39 -15.75 -4.79
CA GLU A 19 -4.59 -16.10 -6.19
C GLU A 19 -5.38 -17.42 -6.32
N LEU A 20 -5.00 -18.44 -5.55
CA LEU A 20 -5.71 -19.72 -5.53
C LEU A 20 -7.17 -19.56 -5.05
N LEU A 21 -7.39 -18.76 -3.99
CA LEU A 21 -8.73 -18.52 -3.46
C LEU A 21 -9.64 -17.85 -4.50
N VAL A 22 -9.17 -16.80 -5.16
CA VAL A 22 -9.93 -16.09 -6.20
C VAL A 22 -10.25 -17.03 -7.35
N PHE A 23 -9.27 -17.84 -7.79
CA PHE A 23 -9.48 -18.83 -8.84
C PHE A 23 -10.56 -19.86 -8.45
N LEU A 24 -10.53 -20.34 -7.21
CA LEU A 24 -11.52 -21.30 -6.72
C LEU A 24 -12.92 -20.71 -6.62
N LEU A 25 -13.04 -19.47 -6.13
CA LEU A 25 -14.33 -18.79 -6.04
C LEU A 25 -14.94 -18.57 -7.42
N ASP A 26 -14.14 -18.15 -8.40
CA ASP A 26 -14.57 -17.97 -9.79
C ASP A 26 -14.99 -19.30 -10.44
N GLY A 27 -14.17 -20.35 -10.30
CA GLY A 27 -14.49 -21.68 -10.83
C GLY A 27 -15.77 -22.27 -10.22
N LEU A 28 -15.93 -22.18 -8.89
CA LEU A 28 -17.15 -22.60 -8.21
C LEU A 28 -18.35 -21.72 -8.58
N HIS A 29 -18.14 -20.43 -8.79
CA HIS A 29 -19.20 -19.54 -9.23
C HIS A 29 -19.74 -19.97 -10.59
N GLU A 30 -18.86 -20.17 -11.57
CA GLU A 30 -19.24 -20.53 -12.93
C GLU A 30 -19.87 -21.94 -13.01
N ASP A 31 -19.33 -22.92 -12.26
CA ASP A 31 -19.90 -24.27 -12.19
C ASP A 31 -21.30 -24.30 -11.55
N LEU A 32 -21.57 -23.38 -10.62
CA LEU A 32 -22.85 -23.27 -9.91
C LEU A 32 -23.75 -22.14 -10.44
N ASN A 33 -23.37 -21.50 -11.54
CA ASN A 33 -24.11 -20.38 -12.09
C ASN A 33 -25.44 -20.87 -12.69
N ARG A 34 -26.55 -20.36 -12.14
CA ARG A 34 -27.92 -20.66 -12.56
C ARG A 34 -28.25 -20.02 -13.92
N ILE A 35 -27.47 -19.02 -14.35
CA ILE A 35 -27.62 -18.35 -15.64
C ILE A 35 -26.70 -18.99 -16.69
N HIS A 36 -27.29 -19.71 -17.63
CA HIS A 36 -26.54 -20.34 -18.73
C HIS A 36 -26.44 -19.48 -20.00
N SER A 37 -27.39 -18.58 -20.23
CA SER A 37 -27.38 -17.65 -21.36
C SER A 37 -27.18 -16.24 -20.85
N LYS A 38 -25.97 -15.70 -21.02
CA LYS A 38 -25.58 -14.38 -20.49
C LYS A 38 -26.05 -13.28 -21.47
N PRO A 39 -27.03 -12.45 -21.12
CA PRO A 39 -27.49 -11.37 -22.00
C PRO A 39 -26.40 -10.31 -22.20
N TYR A 40 -26.33 -9.73 -23.40
CA TYR A 40 -25.52 -8.55 -23.67
C TYR A 40 -26.32 -7.30 -23.35
N ILE A 41 -25.77 -6.44 -22.49
CA ILE A 41 -26.34 -5.13 -22.17
C ILE A 41 -25.17 -4.13 -22.12
N GLU A 42 -25.38 -2.98 -22.74
CA GLU A 42 -24.43 -1.88 -22.77
C GLU A 42 -24.34 -1.23 -21.38
N VAL A 43 -23.12 -1.15 -20.83
CA VAL A 43 -22.88 -0.51 -19.54
C VAL A 43 -22.94 1.00 -19.74
N LYS A 44 -23.89 1.65 -19.07
CA LYS A 44 -24.04 3.11 -19.10
C LYS A 44 -23.18 3.74 -18.00
N ASP A 45 -22.56 4.88 -18.30
CA ASP A 45 -21.91 5.70 -17.27
C ASP A 45 -22.98 6.26 -16.30
N SER A 46 -22.54 6.71 -15.14
CA SER A 46 -23.41 7.37 -14.17
C SER A 46 -24.04 8.63 -14.78
N ASP A 47 -23.32 9.37 -15.63
CA ASP A 47 -23.78 10.59 -16.33
C ASP A 47 -24.50 11.59 -15.40
N GLY A 48 -24.08 11.67 -14.13
CA GLY A 48 -24.64 12.56 -13.12
C GLY A 48 -25.92 12.05 -12.42
N ARG A 49 -26.35 10.82 -12.71
CA ARG A 49 -27.46 10.16 -12.01
C ARG A 49 -27.10 9.84 -10.54
N PRO A 50 -28.10 9.69 -9.65
CA PRO A 50 -27.85 9.32 -8.26
C PRO A 50 -27.11 7.98 -8.15
N ASP A 51 -26.09 7.94 -7.29
CA ASP A 51 -25.26 6.74 -7.07
C ASP A 51 -26.11 5.49 -6.77
N ILE A 52 -27.16 5.62 -5.96
CA ILE A 52 -28.02 4.50 -5.56
C ILE A 52 -28.76 3.88 -6.74
N GLU A 53 -29.19 4.68 -7.71
CA GLU A 53 -29.90 4.18 -8.90
C GLU A 53 -28.93 3.43 -9.81
N VAL A 54 -27.75 4.01 -10.05
CA VAL A 54 -26.71 3.41 -10.91
C VAL A 54 -26.13 2.15 -10.26
N ALA A 55 -25.92 2.16 -8.95
CA ALA A 55 -25.47 0.98 -8.20
C ALA A 55 -26.46 -0.17 -8.29
N ASN A 56 -27.75 0.10 -8.07
CA ASN A 56 -28.81 -0.90 -8.18
C ASN A 56 -28.93 -1.43 -9.61
N GLU A 57 -28.91 -0.56 -10.63
CA GLU A 57 -28.93 -0.97 -12.04
C GLU A 57 -27.74 -1.88 -12.37
N ALA A 58 -26.53 -1.47 -11.98
CA ALA A 58 -25.31 -2.25 -12.19
C ALA A 58 -25.37 -3.61 -11.46
N TRP A 59 -25.95 -3.66 -10.25
CA TRP A 59 -26.08 -4.91 -9.51
C TRP A 59 -27.13 -5.85 -10.10
N GLN A 60 -28.29 -5.32 -10.51
CA GLN A 60 -29.31 -6.12 -11.21
C GLN A 60 -28.77 -6.67 -12.51
N TYR A 61 -28.04 -5.84 -13.26
CA TYR A 61 -27.34 -6.28 -14.46
C TYR A 61 -26.33 -7.40 -14.15
N TYR A 62 -25.50 -7.21 -13.12
CA TYR A 62 -24.55 -8.22 -12.71
C TYR A 62 -25.22 -9.56 -12.36
N LYS A 63 -26.32 -9.52 -11.58
CA LYS A 63 -27.10 -10.71 -11.21
C LYS A 63 -27.82 -11.37 -12.38
N SER A 64 -28.20 -10.61 -13.42
CA SER A 64 -28.81 -11.17 -14.64
C SER A 64 -27.87 -12.11 -15.42
N ARG A 65 -26.56 -12.03 -15.16
CA ARG A 65 -25.52 -12.85 -15.79
C ARG A 65 -24.86 -13.82 -14.81
N ASN A 66 -24.92 -13.52 -13.52
CA ASN A 66 -24.19 -14.20 -12.46
C ASN A 66 -25.12 -14.45 -11.27
N ASP A 67 -25.67 -15.65 -11.19
CA ASP A 67 -26.55 -16.05 -10.08
C ASP A 67 -26.09 -17.39 -9.53
N SER A 68 -25.36 -17.36 -8.42
CA SER A 68 -24.93 -18.57 -7.72
C SER A 68 -24.76 -18.30 -6.23
N ILE A 69 -24.63 -19.38 -5.45
CA ILE A 69 -24.36 -19.27 -4.01
C ILE A 69 -23.09 -18.49 -3.69
N ILE A 70 -22.11 -18.48 -4.61
CA ILE A 70 -20.87 -17.70 -4.44
C ILE A 70 -21.17 -16.21 -4.54
N VAL A 71 -22.01 -15.79 -5.49
CA VAL A 71 -22.47 -14.39 -5.61
C VAL A 71 -23.21 -13.97 -4.35
N ASP A 72 -24.11 -14.83 -3.87
CA ASP A 72 -24.95 -14.54 -2.69
C ASP A 72 -24.13 -14.36 -1.40
N LEU A 73 -23.01 -15.06 -1.25
CA LEU A 73 -22.20 -15.07 -0.02
C LEU A 73 -20.97 -14.16 -0.06
N PHE A 74 -20.29 -14.08 -1.20
CA PHE A 74 -18.98 -13.45 -1.29
C PHE A 74 -18.98 -12.17 -2.11
N HIS A 75 -19.96 -11.95 -3.00
CA HIS A 75 -19.91 -10.81 -3.88
C HIS A 75 -20.53 -9.57 -3.25
N GLY A 76 -19.76 -8.48 -3.29
CA GLY A 76 -20.24 -7.12 -3.00
C GLY A 76 -20.07 -6.22 -4.21
N GLN A 77 -20.26 -4.91 -4.01
CA GLN A 77 -20.12 -3.89 -5.04
C GLN A 77 -19.25 -2.73 -4.55
N LEU A 78 -18.29 -2.31 -5.38
CA LEU A 78 -17.43 -1.14 -5.15
C LEU A 78 -17.86 0.02 -6.05
N LYS A 79 -17.82 1.23 -5.52
CA LYS A 79 -17.93 2.45 -6.32
C LYS A 79 -16.54 2.91 -6.75
N SER A 80 -16.24 2.81 -8.03
CA SER A 80 -15.00 3.31 -8.63
C SER A 80 -15.25 4.70 -9.22
N THR A 81 -14.36 5.65 -8.96
CA THR A 81 -14.44 7.00 -9.55
C THR A 81 -13.11 7.34 -10.19
N VAL A 82 -13.13 7.53 -11.50
CA VAL A 82 -11.95 7.92 -12.27
C VAL A 82 -12.15 9.35 -12.76
N ILE A 83 -11.16 10.20 -12.50
CA ILE A 83 -11.16 11.60 -12.96
C ILE A 83 -10.01 11.76 -13.95
N CYS A 84 -10.34 12.15 -15.18
CA CYS A 84 -9.32 12.44 -16.18
C CYS A 84 -8.53 13.71 -15.78
N PRO A 85 -7.20 13.66 -15.66
CA PRO A 85 -6.42 14.83 -15.25
C PRO A 85 -6.43 15.96 -16.29
N THR A 86 -6.66 15.65 -17.56
CA THR A 86 -6.64 16.62 -18.66
C THR A 86 -7.99 17.31 -18.86
N CYS A 87 -9.08 16.55 -18.99
CA CYS A 87 -10.41 17.11 -19.28
C CYS A 87 -11.34 17.20 -18.07
N GLN A 88 -10.90 16.75 -16.89
CA GLN A 88 -11.67 16.73 -15.64
C GLN A 88 -13.00 15.95 -15.73
N ARG A 89 -13.19 15.14 -16.78
CA ARG A 89 -14.33 14.23 -16.87
C ARG A 89 -14.26 13.22 -15.73
N LYS A 90 -15.33 13.16 -14.95
CA LYS A 90 -15.55 12.18 -13.89
C LYS A 90 -16.38 11.03 -14.45
N SER A 91 -15.85 9.82 -14.40
CA SER A 91 -16.56 8.59 -14.73
C SER A 91 -16.74 7.77 -13.45
N VAL A 92 -17.95 7.30 -13.21
CA VAL A 92 -18.30 6.55 -11.99
C VAL A 92 -18.88 5.20 -12.40
N THR A 93 -18.24 4.13 -11.93
CA THR A 93 -18.67 2.76 -12.19
C THR A 93 -18.93 2.03 -10.87
N PHE A 94 -19.76 1.00 -10.93
CA PHE A 94 -20.11 0.16 -9.78
C PHE A 94 -19.76 -1.29 -10.11
N ASP A 95 -18.63 -1.75 -9.58
CA ASP A 95 -18.00 -2.99 -9.99
C ASP A 95 -18.19 -4.09 -8.93
N PRO A 96 -18.57 -5.32 -9.32
CA PRO A 96 -18.68 -6.42 -8.38
C PRO A 96 -17.29 -6.86 -7.88
N PHE A 97 -17.18 -7.33 -6.64
CA PHE A 97 -15.94 -7.90 -6.10
C PHE A 97 -16.24 -9.14 -5.24
N ALA A 98 -15.34 -10.13 -5.26
CA ALA A 98 -15.40 -11.32 -4.40
C ALA A 98 -14.39 -11.30 -3.24
N SER A 99 -13.37 -10.44 -3.35
CA SER A 99 -12.35 -10.25 -2.31
C SER A 99 -11.80 -8.82 -2.35
N LEU A 100 -11.32 -8.32 -1.22
CA LEU A 100 -10.70 -7.00 -1.10
C LEU A 100 -9.22 -7.14 -0.77
N ILE A 101 -8.38 -6.50 -1.57
CA ILE A 101 -6.94 -6.39 -1.30
C ILE A 101 -6.74 -5.06 -0.58
N LEU A 102 -6.29 -5.13 0.67
CA LEU A 102 -6.05 -3.94 1.48
C LEU A 102 -4.55 -3.62 1.48
N PRO A 103 -4.15 -2.38 1.11
CA PRO A 103 -2.75 -1.99 1.22
C PRO A 103 -2.36 -1.92 2.70
N ILE A 104 -1.21 -2.51 3.03
CA ILE A 104 -0.61 -2.35 4.35
C ILE A 104 -0.01 -0.96 4.42
N GLN A 105 -0.37 -0.18 5.45
CA GLN A 105 0.33 1.08 5.73
C GLN A 105 1.76 0.76 6.16
N GLU A 106 2.72 1.11 5.32
CA GLU A 106 4.13 0.88 5.61
C GLU A 106 4.60 1.89 6.65
N VAL A 107 4.41 1.57 7.93
CA VAL A 107 5.05 2.30 9.03
C VAL A 107 6.46 1.74 9.18
N TYR A 108 7.37 2.18 8.31
CA TYR A 108 8.76 1.80 8.45
C TYR A 108 9.34 2.43 9.72
N LYS A 109 9.81 1.61 10.66
CA LYS A 109 10.59 2.08 11.81
C LYS A 109 12.04 1.70 11.55
N TYR A 110 12.86 2.68 11.23
CA TYR A 110 14.30 2.49 11.15
C TYR A 110 14.93 2.93 12.45
N VAL A 111 15.68 2.03 13.07
CA VAL A 111 16.51 2.37 14.22
C VAL A 111 17.90 2.70 13.71
N VAL A 112 18.35 3.92 13.96
CA VAL A 112 19.65 4.43 13.50
C VAL A 112 20.51 4.72 14.72
N ARG A 113 21.71 4.12 14.75
CA ARG A 113 22.73 4.43 15.75
C ARG A 113 23.57 5.61 15.28
N VAL A 114 23.55 6.68 16.07
CA VAL A 114 24.25 7.93 15.77
C VAL A 114 25.24 8.24 16.88
N TYR A 115 26.48 8.48 16.49
CA TYR A 115 27.52 9.00 17.36
C TYR A 115 27.55 10.51 17.26
N VAL A 116 27.17 11.21 18.33
CA VAL A 116 27.20 12.67 18.40
C VAL A 116 28.49 13.13 19.06
N TRP A 117 29.24 13.98 18.37
CA TRP A 117 30.40 14.68 18.93
C TRP A 117 29.98 16.10 19.34
N PRO A 118 29.76 16.36 20.64
CA PRO A 118 29.31 17.66 21.10
C PRO A 118 30.46 18.67 21.09
N TRP A 119 30.23 19.89 20.59
CA TRP A 119 31.14 21.00 20.78
C TRP A 119 31.03 21.51 22.22
N VAL A 120 32.00 21.12 23.05
CA VAL A 120 32.10 21.56 24.45
C VAL A 120 33.56 21.92 24.72
N PRO A 121 33.89 23.17 25.08
CA PRO A 121 35.24 23.56 25.43
C PRO A 121 35.80 22.64 26.55
N ASN A 122 36.90 21.95 26.27
CA ASN A 122 37.67 21.09 27.20
C ASN A 122 36.95 19.86 27.79
N LYS A 123 35.76 19.45 27.30
CA LYS A 123 35.03 18.27 27.81
C LYS A 123 34.24 17.49 26.74
N SER A 124 34.60 17.55 25.47
CA SER A 124 33.91 16.76 24.43
C SER A 124 34.03 15.25 24.71
N GLN A 125 32.89 14.59 24.92
CA GLN A 125 32.75 13.13 25.02
C GLN A 125 31.80 12.67 23.92
N LEU A 126 32.17 11.61 23.20
CA LEU A 126 31.31 11.02 22.18
C LEU A 126 30.06 10.39 22.82
N LEU A 127 28.88 10.78 22.33
CA LEU A 127 27.60 10.25 22.77
C LEU A 127 27.06 9.27 21.73
N LEU A 128 26.55 8.11 22.15
CA LEU A 128 25.85 7.18 21.28
C LEU A 128 24.34 7.30 21.55
N LEU A 129 23.57 7.58 20.51
CA LEU A 129 22.11 7.68 20.56
C LEU A 129 21.48 6.69 19.57
N GLU A 130 20.35 6.12 19.96
CA GLU A 130 19.51 5.30 19.08
C GLU A 130 18.26 6.11 18.70
N LEU A 131 18.20 6.56 17.44
CA LEU A 131 17.09 7.34 16.92
C LEU A 131 16.12 6.43 16.17
N THR A 132 14.82 6.67 16.34
CA THR A 132 13.79 6.00 15.56
C THR A 132 13.23 6.95 14.50
N VAL A 133 13.43 6.63 13.23
CA VAL A 133 12.91 7.42 12.09
C VAL A 133 11.84 6.65 11.33
N GLN A 134 10.79 7.36 10.90
CA GLN A 134 9.60 6.79 10.25
C GLN A 134 9.74 6.63 8.73
N THR A 135 10.83 7.10 8.17
CA THR A 135 11.14 7.12 6.74
C THR A 135 12.56 6.60 6.52
N ILE A 136 12.90 6.29 5.27
CA ILE A 136 14.27 5.88 4.91
C ILE A 136 15.27 6.89 5.51
N PRO A 137 16.26 6.44 6.31
CA PRO A 137 17.21 7.33 6.96
C PRO A 137 17.97 8.18 5.94
N CYS A 138 17.83 9.50 6.03
CA CYS A 138 18.61 10.48 5.30
C CYS A 138 19.15 11.53 6.29
N ALA A 139 20.13 12.32 5.87
CA ALA A 139 20.77 13.28 6.77
C ALA A 139 19.76 14.25 7.40
N GLN A 140 18.79 14.73 6.61
CA GLN A 140 17.75 15.64 7.06
C GLN A 140 16.88 15.03 8.17
N ASN A 141 16.29 13.87 7.92
CA ASN A 141 15.35 13.24 8.86
C ASN A 141 16.08 12.72 10.12
N ILE A 142 17.36 12.38 10.02
CA ILE A 142 18.20 12.06 11.19
C ILE A 142 18.46 13.29 12.04
N ILE A 143 18.77 14.45 11.43
CA ILE A 143 18.95 15.71 12.17
C ILE A 143 17.65 16.09 12.88
N GLU A 144 16.52 16.04 12.18
CA GLU A 144 15.20 16.36 12.77
C GLU A 144 14.87 15.45 13.96
N ALA A 145 15.10 14.14 13.83
CA ALA A 145 14.91 13.20 14.93
C ALA A 145 15.89 13.45 16.09
N LEU A 146 17.14 13.82 15.77
CA LEU A 146 18.15 14.13 16.77
C LEU A 146 17.81 15.40 17.55
N GLU A 147 17.32 16.46 16.89
CA GLU A 147 16.90 17.71 17.52
C GLU A 147 15.69 17.52 18.44
N GLN A 148 14.80 16.58 18.12
CA GLN A 148 13.67 16.19 18.99
C GLN A 148 14.15 15.42 20.23
N GLU A 149 15.09 14.50 20.07
CA GLU A 149 15.63 13.69 21.18
C GLU A 149 16.55 14.52 22.09
N ARG A 150 17.40 15.36 21.49
CA ARG A 150 18.38 16.22 22.16
C ARG A 150 18.55 17.52 21.36
N THR A 151 18.05 18.62 21.92
CA THR A 151 18.31 19.94 21.34
C THR A 151 19.81 20.26 21.39
N PRO A 152 20.39 20.82 20.32
CA PRO A 152 21.78 21.27 20.33
C PRO A 152 22.00 22.39 21.36
N HIS A 153 23.24 22.55 21.81
CA HIS A 153 23.63 23.63 22.71
C HIS A 153 23.34 25.01 22.09
N PRO A 154 23.11 26.05 22.89
CA PRO A 154 22.83 27.39 22.39
C PRO A 154 23.92 27.88 21.43
N GLY A 155 23.53 28.21 20.20
CA GLY A 155 24.45 28.65 19.14
C GLY A 155 25.13 27.53 18.36
N CYS A 156 24.77 26.26 18.58
CA CYS A 156 25.26 25.12 17.81
C CYS A 156 24.17 24.51 16.91
N GLN A 157 24.59 23.82 15.84
CA GLN A 157 23.76 23.04 14.93
C GLN A 157 24.36 21.65 14.71
N TYR A 158 23.51 20.68 14.39
CA TYR A 158 23.97 19.36 13.99
C TYR A 158 24.37 19.32 12.51
N TYR A 159 25.52 18.72 12.25
CA TYR A 159 26.09 18.57 10.91
C TYR A 159 26.51 17.13 10.65
N ILE A 160 26.04 16.58 9.53
CA ILE A 160 26.41 15.24 9.05
C ILE A 160 27.33 15.39 7.83
N PRO A 161 28.60 14.95 7.89
CA PRO A 161 29.50 15.06 6.74
C PRO A 161 29.02 14.21 5.55
N ASN A 162 29.14 14.74 4.33
CA ASN A 162 28.75 14.05 3.09
C ASN A 162 29.42 12.67 2.88
N LYS A 163 30.61 12.42 3.45
CA LYS A 163 31.30 11.12 3.39
C LYS A 163 30.73 10.04 4.32
N SER A 164 29.83 10.41 5.23
CA SER A 164 29.22 9.51 6.21
C SER A 164 27.94 8.85 5.70
N VAL A 165 27.36 9.37 4.62
CA VAL A 165 26.09 8.89 4.03
C VAL A 165 26.32 7.74 3.04
N ASP A 166 27.56 7.60 2.53
CA ASP A 166 27.93 6.68 1.44
C ASP A 166 28.60 5.38 1.92
N ARG A 167 28.58 5.14 3.23
CA ARG A 167 29.06 3.88 3.81
C ARG A 167 27.86 3.04 4.19
N SER A 168 27.99 1.73 3.98
CA SER A 168 26.94 0.70 4.08
C SER A 168 25.88 0.98 5.17
N ARG A 169 24.66 0.45 5.00
CA ARG A 169 23.54 0.54 5.96
C ARG A 169 23.87 0.10 7.41
N TYR A 170 25.10 -0.31 7.68
CA TYR A 170 25.63 -0.83 8.93
C TYR A 170 26.75 0.02 9.54
N THR A 171 27.26 1.06 8.86
CA THR A 171 28.23 1.97 9.48
C THR A 171 27.52 3.01 10.35
N PRO A 172 27.88 3.12 11.63
CA PRO A 172 27.32 4.15 12.50
C PRO A 172 27.64 5.55 11.97
N LEU A 173 26.65 6.43 11.94
CA LEU A 173 26.81 7.81 11.49
C LEU A 173 27.44 8.66 12.59
N ILE A 174 28.44 9.47 12.23
CA ILE A 174 29.01 10.47 13.13
C ILE A 174 28.39 11.83 12.79
N VAL A 175 27.76 12.45 13.78
CA VAL A 175 27.15 13.78 13.71
C VAL A 175 27.94 14.72 14.59
N TYR A 176 28.31 15.87 14.03
CA TYR A 176 29.05 16.90 14.73
C TYR A 176 28.08 17.98 15.17
N GLU A 177 28.15 18.38 16.42
CA GLU A 177 27.49 19.57 16.92
C GLU A 177 28.50 20.70 16.83
N LEU A 178 28.24 21.75 16.02
CA LEU A 178 29.20 22.82 15.71
C LEU A 178 28.52 24.19 15.80
N THR A 179 29.28 25.25 16.08
CA THR A 179 28.82 26.66 16.02
C THR A 179 28.80 27.22 14.61
#